data_AF-A0A1E7FVR8-F1
#
_entry.id   AF-A0A1E7FVR8-F1
#
_cell.length_a   1.000
_cell.length_b   1.000
_cell.length_c   1.000
_cell.angle_alpha   90.00
_cell.angle_beta   90.00
_cell.angle_gamma   90.00
#
_symmetry.space_group_name_H-M   'P 1'
#
loop_
_entity.id
_entity.type
_entity.pdbx_description
1 polymer ?
#
loop_
_entity_poly.entity_id
_entity_poly.type
_entity_poly.pdbx_seq_one_letter_code
_entity_poly.pdbx_strand_id
1 'polypeptide(L)'
;MPSAETIPKLPLVCLKTADFKNTKQIVKGKNTVIDFWTTGCTQCPDALDKLDDMAQDPKYKDVQFISICCDKLDGARDIIERDDDLRWQNVNHYFMDKEDKETAKKLLGFKQVPFYVVMDENGSITQSGSGRQVDFEEVPGVVRPGSESEFEEVTDVVRPESEIEIDRSRPMVIPDDDDDFGSLDFELDFDNQVGEETSQSPPESISTCSPVQVLDESIFDLDDF
;
A
#
# COMPACT_ATOMS: atom_id res chain seq x y z
N MET A 1 0.19 -28.23 -19.66
CA MET A 1 -0.39 -27.09 -18.92
C MET A 1 0.43 -26.95 -17.65
N PRO A 2 1.03 -25.79 -17.36
CA PRO A 2 1.69 -25.62 -16.08
C PRO A 2 0.62 -25.74 -14.98
N SER A 3 0.88 -26.54 -13.95
CA SER A 3 0.01 -26.62 -12.77
C SER A 3 -0.11 -25.22 -12.20
N ALA A 4 -1.33 -24.68 -12.15
CA ALA A 4 -1.59 -23.40 -11.49
C ALA A 4 -1.32 -23.58 -9.99
N GLU A 5 -0.13 -23.18 -9.55
CA GLU A 5 0.27 -23.22 -8.16
C GLU A 5 -0.54 -22.14 -7.43
N THR A 6 -1.46 -22.57 -6.57
CA THR A 6 -2.39 -21.71 -5.84
C THR A 6 -1.92 -21.58 -4.40
N ILE A 7 -1.97 -20.37 -3.83
CA ILE A 7 -1.56 -20.16 -2.44
C ILE A 7 -2.62 -20.74 -1.47
N PRO A 8 -2.22 -21.51 -0.44
CA PRO A 8 -3.14 -21.94 0.60
C PRO A 8 -3.72 -20.77 1.40
N LYS A 9 -4.78 -21.06 2.14
CA LYS A 9 -5.36 -20.11 3.06
C LYS A 9 -4.46 -19.98 4.31
N LEU A 10 -3.49 -19.08 4.26
CA LEU A 10 -2.67 -18.70 5.41
C LEU A 10 -3.28 -17.47 6.10
N PRO A 11 -3.29 -17.41 7.44
CA PRO A 11 -3.69 -16.23 8.17
C PRO A 11 -2.64 -15.12 8.03
N LEU A 12 -3.12 -13.88 8.01
CA LEU A 12 -2.34 -12.66 7.87
C LEU A 12 -2.94 -11.60 8.79
N VAL A 13 -2.09 -10.77 9.39
CA VAL A 13 -2.52 -9.64 10.22
C VAL A 13 -2.22 -8.34 9.47
N CYS A 14 -3.23 -7.51 9.23
CA CYS A 14 -3.04 -6.18 8.63
C CYS A 14 -2.29 -5.28 9.60
N LEU A 15 -1.16 -4.69 9.20
CA LEU A 15 -0.37 -3.87 10.11
C LEU A 15 -1.04 -2.52 10.42
N LYS A 16 -1.79 -1.95 9.46
CA LYS A 16 -2.51 -0.67 9.62
C LYS A 16 -3.72 -0.77 10.55
N THR A 17 -4.48 -1.86 10.46
CA THR A 17 -5.77 -2.00 11.17
C THR A 17 -5.78 -3.09 12.24
N ALA A 18 -4.71 -3.88 12.35
CA ALA A 18 -4.64 -5.09 13.18
C ALA A 18 -5.72 -6.15 12.85
N ASP A 19 -6.35 -6.08 11.67
CA ASP A 19 -7.37 -7.04 11.25
C ASP A 19 -6.75 -8.36 10.80
N PHE A 20 -7.38 -9.47 11.20
CA PHE A 20 -7.05 -10.80 10.69
C PHE A 20 -7.70 -11.03 9.33
N LYS A 21 -6.86 -11.26 8.31
CA LYS A 21 -7.26 -11.67 6.96
C LYS A 21 -6.58 -12.98 6.60
N ASN A 22 -6.90 -13.53 5.44
CA ASN A 22 -6.20 -14.69 4.90
C ASN A 22 -5.68 -14.39 3.49
N THR A 23 -4.65 -15.13 3.03
CA THR A 23 -4.07 -14.90 1.70
C THR A 23 -5.10 -14.98 0.59
N LYS A 24 -6.04 -15.94 0.66
CA LYS A 24 -7.13 -16.05 -0.31
C LYS A 24 -8.09 -14.86 -0.29
N GLN A 25 -8.25 -14.16 0.83
CA GLN A 25 -9.14 -13.00 0.91
C GLN A 25 -8.52 -11.73 0.34
N ILE A 26 -7.19 -11.58 0.46
CA ILE A 26 -6.48 -10.42 -0.05
C ILE A 26 -6.34 -10.48 -1.58
N VAL A 27 -6.15 -11.67 -2.16
CA VAL A 27 -5.93 -11.83 -3.62
C VAL A 27 -7.22 -12.01 -4.43
N LYS A 28 -8.36 -12.24 -3.79
CA LYS A 28 -9.58 -12.65 -4.50
C LYS A 28 -10.13 -11.52 -5.37
N GLY A 29 -10.21 -11.76 -6.68
CA GLY A 29 -10.83 -10.85 -7.64
C GLY A 29 -9.99 -9.62 -7.96
N LYS A 30 -8.68 -9.66 -7.65
CA LYS A 30 -7.73 -8.59 -7.96
C LYS A 30 -6.38 -9.18 -8.32
N ASN A 31 -5.76 -8.64 -9.36
CA ASN A 31 -4.38 -8.92 -9.68
C ASN A 31 -3.50 -8.38 -8.54
N THR A 32 -2.62 -9.21 -8.03
CA THR A 32 -1.91 -8.89 -6.78
C THR A 32 -0.42 -9.14 -6.94
N VAL A 33 0.39 -8.18 -6.52
CA VAL A 33 1.83 -8.31 -6.38
C VAL A 33 2.14 -8.33 -4.89
N ILE A 34 2.73 -9.42 -4.43
CA ILE A 34 3.10 -9.66 -3.04
C ILE A 34 4.62 -9.62 -2.92
N ASP A 35 5.14 -8.82 -2.00
CA ASP A 35 6.54 -8.81 -1.60
C ASP A 35 6.73 -9.36 -0.20
N PHE A 36 7.59 -10.36 -0.09
CA PHE A 36 7.98 -10.99 1.16
C PHE A 36 9.31 -10.42 1.65
N TRP A 37 9.27 -9.85 2.85
CA TRP A 37 10.42 -9.19 3.44
C TRP A 37 10.54 -9.48 4.95
N THR A 38 11.64 -9.05 5.55
CA THR A 38 11.96 -9.26 6.97
C THR A 38 12.60 -8.02 7.59
N THR A 39 12.50 -7.88 8.91
CA THR A 39 13.00 -6.67 9.60
C THR A 39 14.53 -6.54 9.58
N GLY A 40 15.24 -7.65 9.35
CA GLY A 40 16.70 -7.68 9.18
C GLY A 40 17.20 -7.38 7.76
N CYS A 41 16.31 -7.14 6.79
CA CYS A 41 16.68 -6.98 5.40
C CYS A 41 17.04 -5.53 5.05
N THR A 42 18.31 -5.29 4.70
CA THR A 42 18.81 -3.94 4.37
C THR A 42 18.24 -3.39 3.06
N GLN A 43 17.97 -4.26 2.07
CA GLN A 43 17.51 -3.84 0.74
C GLN A 43 15.98 -3.87 0.58
N CYS A 44 15.25 -4.28 1.61
CA CYS A 44 13.79 -4.37 1.57
C CYS A 44 13.08 -3.01 1.58
N PRO A 45 13.56 -1.97 2.29
CA PRO A 45 12.97 -0.63 2.18
C PRO A 45 13.01 -0.07 0.74
N ASP A 46 14.12 -0.26 0.01
CA ASP A 46 14.23 0.18 -1.39
C ASP A 46 13.25 -0.59 -2.31
N ALA A 47 13.03 -1.87 -2.02
CA ALA A 47 12.05 -2.70 -2.70
C ALA A 47 10.61 -2.22 -2.46
N LEU A 48 10.30 -1.81 -1.23
CA LEU A 48 9.00 -1.24 -0.86
C LEU A 48 8.79 0.14 -1.48
N ASP A 49 9.82 0.99 -1.51
CA ASP A 49 9.79 2.30 -2.18
C ASP A 49 9.41 2.11 -3.66
N LYS A 50 10.07 1.17 -4.34
CA LYS A 50 9.74 0.82 -5.73
C LYS A 50 8.30 0.34 -5.90
N LEU A 51 7.77 -0.45 -4.96
CA LEU A 51 6.38 -0.92 -5.02
C LEU A 51 5.38 0.22 -4.83
N ASP A 52 5.65 1.16 -3.93
CA ASP A 52 4.79 2.32 -3.72
C ASP A 52 4.78 3.22 -4.96
N ASP A 53 5.96 3.47 -5.57
CA ASP A 53 6.07 4.20 -6.84
C ASP A 53 5.25 3.53 -7.95
N MET A 54 5.30 2.20 -8.06
CA MET A 54 4.49 1.45 -9.03
C MET A 54 3.00 1.52 -8.71
N ALA A 55 2.62 1.50 -7.43
CA ALA A 55 1.24 1.63 -6.99
C ALA A 55 0.64 3.01 -7.33
N GLN A 56 1.48 4.04 -7.44
CA GLN A 56 1.08 5.39 -7.86
C GLN A 56 0.95 5.52 -9.39
N ASP A 57 1.62 4.65 -10.18
CA ASP A 57 1.55 4.71 -11.64
C ASP A 57 0.17 4.21 -12.14
N PRO A 58 -0.55 5.00 -12.96
CA PRO A 58 -1.87 4.63 -13.47
C PRO A 58 -1.90 3.31 -14.25
N LYS A 59 -0.75 2.82 -14.74
CA LYS A 59 -0.64 1.51 -15.40
C LYS A 59 -1.03 0.35 -14.47
N TYR A 60 -0.81 0.49 -13.17
CA TYR A 60 -1.06 -0.54 -12.17
C TYR A 60 -2.35 -0.30 -11.37
N LYS A 61 -3.26 0.55 -11.87
CA LYS A 61 -4.51 0.90 -11.18
C LYS A 61 -5.38 -0.31 -10.81
N ASP A 62 -5.36 -1.36 -11.63
CA ASP A 62 -6.10 -2.60 -11.41
C ASP A 62 -5.27 -3.67 -10.67
N VAL A 63 -4.05 -3.33 -10.25
CA VAL A 63 -3.13 -4.20 -9.52
C VAL A 63 -3.05 -3.75 -8.06
N GLN A 64 -3.16 -4.71 -7.14
CA GLN A 64 -2.99 -4.50 -5.72
C GLN A 64 -1.57 -4.84 -5.28
N PHE A 65 -0.90 -3.91 -4.61
CA PHE A 65 0.41 -4.13 -4.01
C PHE A 65 0.29 -4.47 -2.53
N ILE A 66 0.97 -5.54 -2.15
CA ILE A 66 0.94 -6.10 -0.80
C ILE A 66 2.37 -6.37 -0.35
N SER A 67 2.69 -5.95 0.87
CA SER A 67 3.91 -6.39 1.54
C SER A 67 3.55 -7.35 2.68
N ILE A 68 4.33 -8.41 2.85
CA ILE A 68 4.18 -9.38 3.93
C ILE A 68 5.50 -9.47 4.67
N CYS A 69 5.51 -9.02 5.93
CA CYS A 69 6.63 -9.24 6.82
C CYS A 69 6.54 -10.64 7.44
N CYS A 70 7.62 -11.40 7.30
CA CYS A 70 7.74 -12.78 7.79
C CYS A 70 8.66 -12.91 9.01
N ASP A 71 8.82 -11.84 9.79
CA ASP A 71 9.75 -11.82 10.93
C ASP A 71 9.05 -11.46 12.24
N LYS A 72 9.27 -10.26 12.77
CA LYS A 72 8.65 -9.79 14.03
C LYS A 72 7.63 -8.71 13.76
N LEU A 73 6.46 -8.82 14.38
CA LEU A 73 5.39 -7.84 14.26
C LEU A 73 5.86 -6.43 14.67
N ASP A 74 6.52 -6.32 15.83
CA ASP A 74 6.99 -5.03 16.36
C ASP A 74 8.02 -4.39 15.45
N GLY A 75 9.02 -5.17 14.98
CA GLY A 75 10.01 -4.64 14.04
C GLY A 75 9.41 -4.28 12.67
N ALA A 76 8.34 -4.96 12.24
CA ALA A 76 7.64 -4.60 11.01
C ALA A 76 6.96 -3.23 11.16
N ARG A 77 6.27 -3.01 12.29
CA ARG A 77 5.67 -1.72 12.63
C ARG A 77 6.72 -0.62 12.75
N ASP A 78 7.80 -0.86 13.48
CA ASP A 78 8.88 0.10 13.67
C ASP A 78 9.51 0.56 12.34
N ILE A 79 9.53 -0.29 11.30
CA ILE A 79 10.07 0.05 9.98
C ILE A 79 9.03 0.81 9.14
N ILE A 80 7.77 0.40 9.17
CA ILE A 80 6.69 1.02 8.39
C ILE A 80 6.27 2.38 8.97
N GLU A 81 6.27 2.49 10.29
CA GLU A 81 5.88 3.68 11.06
C GLU A 81 7.11 4.51 11.48
N ARG A 82 8.31 4.16 11.00
CA ARG A 82 9.56 4.82 11.42
C ARG A 82 9.60 6.30 11.09
N ASP A 83 9.08 6.62 9.91
CA ASP A 83 9.02 7.98 9.39
C ASP A 83 7.63 8.53 9.73
N ASP A 84 7.58 9.76 10.27
CA ASP A 84 6.33 10.46 10.63
C ASP A 84 5.35 10.54 9.44
N ASP A 85 5.88 10.51 8.23
CA ASP A 85 5.14 10.28 7.00
C ASP A 85 5.14 8.78 6.70
N LEU A 86 3.98 8.12 6.81
CA LEU A 86 3.78 6.74 6.36
C LEU A 86 4.31 6.59 4.92
N ARG A 87 5.54 6.08 4.73
CA ARG A 87 6.24 6.11 3.42
C ARG A 87 5.54 5.34 2.33
N TRP A 88 4.87 4.24 2.71
CA TRP A 88 4.29 3.28 1.77
C TRP A 88 2.76 3.20 1.95
N GLN A 89 2.06 4.32 1.71
CA GLN A 89 0.61 4.39 1.93
C GLN A 89 -0.18 3.59 0.89
N ASN A 90 0.33 3.49 -0.34
CA ASN A 90 -0.33 2.82 -1.45
C ASN A 90 -0.15 1.30 -1.40
N VAL A 91 0.78 0.82 -0.56
CA VAL A 91 1.01 -0.60 -0.30
C VAL A 91 0.23 -1.06 0.94
N ASN A 92 -0.39 -2.24 0.85
CA ASN A 92 -1.02 -2.87 2.01
C ASN A 92 -0.01 -3.75 2.75
N HIS A 93 0.29 -3.39 3.99
CA HIS A 93 1.26 -4.11 4.81
C HIS A 93 0.58 -5.14 5.70
N TYR A 94 1.06 -6.38 5.63
CA TYR A 94 0.62 -7.49 6.46
C TYR A 94 1.79 -8.14 7.19
N PHE A 95 1.45 -8.84 8.26
CA PHE A 95 2.35 -9.66 9.04
C PHE A 95 1.90 -11.12 9.00
N MET A 96 2.88 -12.02 8.98
CA MET A 96 2.68 -13.45 9.04
C MET A 96 3.49 -14.03 10.21
N ASP A 97 2.86 -14.91 10.98
CA ASP A 97 3.51 -15.59 12.09
C ASP A 97 4.60 -16.56 11.62
N LYS A 98 5.50 -16.93 12.54
CA LYS A 98 6.63 -17.81 12.25
C LYS A 98 6.21 -19.19 11.74
N GLU A 99 5.10 -19.75 12.23
CA GLU A 99 4.59 -21.05 11.78
C GLU A 99 4.08 -20.99 10.33
N ASP A 100 3.33 -19.94 10.02
CA ASP A 100 2.82 -19.69 8.67
C ASP A 100 3.95 -19.35 7.69
N LYS A 101 4.99 -18.66 8.15
CA LYS A 101 6.21 -18.41 7.37
C LYS A 101 6.84 -19.72 6.90
N GLU A 102 7.03 -20.69 7.78
CA GLU A 102 7.64 -21.97 7.40
C GLU A 102 6.76 -22.71 6.37
N THR A 103 5.44 -22.56 6.48
CA THR A 103 4.50 -23.11 5.50
C THR A 103 4.62 -22.38 4.16
N ALA A 104 4.64 -21.04 4.16
CA ALA A 104 4.82 -20.22 2.97
C ALA A 104 6.17 -20.50 2.29
N LYS A 105 7.26 -20.63 3.05
CA LYS A 105 8.60 -20.95 2.55
C LYS A 105 8.65 -22.31 1.84
N LYS A 106 8.00 -23.33 2.42
CA LYS A 106 7.93 -24.67 1.80
C LYS A 106 7.14 -24.69 0.50
N LEU A 107 6.12 -23.85 0.38
CA LEU A 107 5.24 -23.82 -0.77
C LEU A 107 5.78 -22.93 -1.89
N LEU A 108 6.14 -21.69 -1.56
CA LEU A 108 6.67 -20.72 -2.52
C LEU A 108 8.14 -20.97 -2.84
N GLY A 109 8.85 -21.74 -2.01
CA GLY A 109 10.24 -22.14 -2.25
C GLY A 109 11.24 -20.99 -2.19
N PHE A 110 10.87 -19.82 -1.65
CA PHE A 110 11.77 -18.68 -1.57
C PHE A 110 12.87 -18.92 -0.52
N LYS A 111 14.10 -18.63 -0.92
CA LYS A 111 15.31 -18.81 -0.09
C LYS A 111 15.94 -17.49 0.35
N GLN A 112 15.57 -16.40 -0.31
CA GLN A 112 16.15 -15.08 -0.13
C GLN A 112 15.04 -14.04 -0.21
N VAL A 113 15.15 -12.99 0.59
CA VAL A 113 14.29 -11.80 0.53
C VAL A 113 15.10 -10.61 -0.02
N PRO A 114 14.48 -9.63 -0.68
CA PRO A 114 13.05 -9.55 -1.03
C PRO A 114 12.65 -10.58 -2.09
N PHE A 115 11.47 -11.16 -1.92
CA PHE A 115 10.91 -12.14 -2.85
C PHE A 115 9.52 -11.70 -3.29
N TYR A 116 9.34 -11.60 -4.60
CA TYR A 116 8.09 -11.15 -5.22
C TYR A 116 7.29 -12.34 -5.74
N VAL A 117 5.99 -12.26 -5.57
CA VAL A 117 5.02 -13.19 -6.13
C VAL A 117 3.94 -12.39 -6.84
N VAL A 118 3.75 -12.65 -8.12
CA VAL A 118 2.72 -12.04 -8.95
C VAL A 118 1.59 -13.04 -9.12
N MET A 119 0.38 -12.58 -8.84
CA MET A 119 -0.83 -13.39 -8.89
C MET A 119 -1.91 -12.74 -9.75
N ASP A 120 -2.70 -13.58 -10.40
CA ASP A 120 -3.89 -13.15 -11.12
C ASP A 120 -5.10 -12.97 -10.17
N GLU A 121 -6.21 -12.48 -10.74
CA GLU A 121 -7.50 -12.31 -10.03
C GLU A 121 -8.09 -13.62 -9.47
N ASN A 122 -7.67 -14.77 -9.99
CA ASN A 122 -8.09 -16.10 -9.55
C ASN A 122 -7.27 -16.60 -8.35
N GLY A 123 -6.17 -15.92 -8.03
CA GLY A 123 -5.22 -16.33 -7.00
C GLY A 123 -4.23 -17.40 -7.48
N SER A 124 -3.99 -17.49 -8.79
CA SER A 124 -2.95 -18.34 -9.40
C SER A 124 -1.64 -17.55 -9.51
N ILE A 125 -0.52 -18.19 -9.17
CA ILE A 125 0.81 -17.58 -9.30
C ILE A 125 1.21 -17.56 -10.78
N THR A 126 1.44 -16.36 -11.33
CA THR A 126 1.92 -16.17 -12.70
C THR A 126 3.45 -16.10 -12.73
N GLN A 127 4.04 -15.38 -11.78
CA GLN A 127 5.49 -15.21 -11.65
C GLN A 127 5.90 -15.25 -10.18
N SER A 128 7.11 -15.75 -9.90
CA SER A 128 7.70 -15.68 -8.57
C SER A 128 9.22 -15.62 -8.67
N GLY A 129 9.86 -14.86 -7.79
CA GLY A 129 11.30 -14.70 -7.82
C GLY A 129 11.79 -13.46 -7.07
N SER A 130 13.11 -13.29 -7.02
CA SER A 130 13.71 -12.04 -6.54
C SER A 130 13.44 -10.89 -7.52
N GLY A 131 13.66 -9.64 -7.12
CA GLY A 131 13.33 -8.46 -7.94
C GLY A 131 13.99 -8.35 -9.33
N ARG A 132 14.97 -9.19 -9.64
CA ARG A 132 15.59 -9.32 -10.99
C ARG A 132 14.96 -10.39 -11.87
N GLN A 133 14.20 -11.32 -11.29
CA GLN A 133 13.56 -12.44 -11.98
C GLN A 133 12.09 -12.14 -12.32
N VAL A 134 11.51 -11.11 -11.70
CA VAL A 134 10.10 -10.75 -11.88
C VAL A 134 10.00 -9.56 -12.83
N ASP A 135 9.23 -9.75 -13.89
CA ASP A 135 8.93 -8.72 -14.88
C ASP A 135 7.63 -8.01 -14.51
N PHE A 136 7.76 -6.85 -13.87
CA PHE A 136 6.63 -6.04 -13.40
C PHE A 136 5.75 -5.51 -14.56
N GLU A 137 6.29 -5.38 -15.78
CA GLU A 137 5.55 -4.96 -16.98
C GLU A 137 4.64 -6.06 -17.58
N GLU A 138 4.83 -7.31 -17.15
CA GLU A 138 4.03 -8.47 -17.55
C GLU A 138 3.12 -8.96 -16.41
N VAL A 139 2.87 -8.10 -15.43
CA VAL A 139 1.88 -8.35 -14.39
C VAL A 139 0.48 -8.34 -15.05
N PRO A 140 -0.34 -9.39 -14.86
CA PRO A 140 -1.69 -9.37 -15.38
C PRO A 140 -2.45 -8.21 -14.71
N GLY A 141 -3.25 -7.46 -15.48
CA GLY A 141 -3.93 -6.24 -15.02
C GLY A 141 -3.17 -4.93 -15.27
N VAL A 142 -1.95 -4.99 -15.81
CA VAL A 142 -1.22 -3.77 -16.23
C VAL A 142 -1.86 -3.18 -17.48
N VAL A 143 -2.37 -1.95 -17.37
CA VAL A 143 -2.91 -1.20 -18.49
C VAL A 143 -1.75 -0.66 -19.31
N ARG A 144 -1.53 -1.25 -20.49
CA ARG A 144 -0.53 -0.75 -21.45
C ARG A 144 -1.15 0.40 -22.24
N PRO A 145 -0.58 1.62 -22.20
CA PRO A 145 -1.00 2.69 -23.10
C PRO A 145 -0.56 2.32 -24.52
N GLY A 146 -1.37 1.56 -25.26
CA GLY A 146 -1.02 1.16 -26.62
C GLY A 146 -1.73 -0.06 -27.24
N SER A 147 -2.62 -0.75 -26.53
CA SER A 147 -3.55 -1.67 -27.19
C SER A 147 -4.98 -1.24 -26.91
N GLU A 148 -5.50 -0.40 -27.79
CA GLU A 148 -6.94 -0.35 -28.05
C GLU A 148 -7.39 -1.81 -28.33
N SER A 149 -8.11 -2.41 -27.39
CA SER A 149 -8.89 -3.62 -27.64
C SER A 149 -10.25 -3.44 -26.99
N GLU A 150 -11.18 -3.01 -27.85
CA GLU A 150 -12.60 -3.34 -27.85
C GLU A 150 -13.36 -3.12 -26.53
N PHE A 151 -13.82 -1.89 -26.34
CA PHE A 151 -15.18 -1.71 -25.87
C PHE A 151 -16.12 -2.18 -26.99
N GLU A 152 -16.77 -3.33 -26.79
CA GLU A 152 -17.86 -3.81 -27.63
C GLU A 152 -19.01 -2.79 -27.70
N GLU A 153 -19.55 -2.67 -28.93
CA GLU A 153 -20.69 -1.87 -29.36
C GLU A 153 -21.97 -2.04 -28.53
N VAL A 154 -22.74 -0.94 -28.41
CA VAL A 154 -24.21 -0.99 -28.48
C VAL A 154 -24.76 0.12 -29.39
N THR A 155 -24.91 -0.25 -30.67
CA THR A 155 -25.98 0.04 -31.65
C THR A 155 -26.66 1.42 -31.72
N ASP A 156 -26.58 1.98 -32.94
CA ASP A 156 -27.63 2.63 -33.74
C ASP A 156 -28.43 3.81 -33.16
N VAL A 157 -28.41 4.94 -33.88
CA VAL A 157 -29.57 5.49 -34.61
C VAL A 157 -29.17 6.79 -35.34
N VAL A 158 -29.16 6.70 -36.68
CA VAL A 158 -29.67 7.66 -37.67
C VAL A 158 -29.31 9.15 -37.51
N ARG A 159 -28.42 9.58 -38.42
CA ARG A 159 -28.27 10.95 -38.94
C ARG A 159 -29.62 11.53 -39.40
N PRO A 160 -29.94 12.77 -39.02
CA PRO A 160 -30.34 13.70 -40.07
C PRO A 160 -29.52 14.99 -40.01
N GLU A 161 -29.09 15.40 -41.19
CA GLU A 161 -28.62 16.75 -41.47
C GLU A 161 -29.75 17.74 -41.17
N SER A 162 -29.48 18.71 -40.31
CA SER A 162 -30.20 19.97 -40.34
C SER A 162 -29.18 21.09 -40.32
N GLU A 163 -29.10 21.76 -41.46
CA GLU A 163 -28.40 23.02 -41.67
C GLU A 163 -28.81 24.01 -40.57
N ILE A 164 -27.82 24.61 -39.92
CA ILE A 164 -28.03 25.82 -39.11
C ILE A 164 -27.18 26.90 -39.77
N GLU A 165 -27.84 27.73 -40.57
CA GLU A 165 -27.28 28.99 -41.07
C GLU A 165 -26.94 29.90 -39.89
N ILE A 166 -25.68 30.30 -39.78
CA ILE A 166 -25.21 31.26 -38.79
C ILE A 166 -25.41 32.66 -39.38
N ASP A 167 -26.54 33.29 -39.07
CA ASP A 167 -26.76 34.71 -39.37
C ASP A 167 -25.83 35.58 -38.49
N ARG A 168 -24.87 36.25 -39.14
CA ARG A 168 -23.83 37.09 -38.54
C ARG A 168 -24.31 38.51 -38.19
N SER A 169 -25.54 38.68 -37.76
CA SER A 169 -26.14 40.01 -37.62
C SER A 169 -26.66 40.28 -36.21
N ARG A 170 -25.78 40.44 -35.23
CA ARG A 170 -26.09 41.20 -34.00
C ARG A 170 -24.85 41.87 -33.41
N PRO A 171 -24.85 43.20 -33.20
CA PRO A 171 -23.72 43.93 -32.67
C PRO A 171 -23.54 43.70 -31.17
N MET A 172 -22.28 43.73 -30.76
CA MET A 172 -21.74 43.74 -29.41
C MET A 172 -22.38 44.88 -28.60
N VAL A 173 -23.07 44.55 -27.51
CA VAL A 173 -23.48 45.53 -26.49
C VAL A 173 -22.59 45.30 -25.28
N ILE A 174 -21.71 46.27 -25.03
CA ILE A 174 -20.93 46.41 -23.81
C ILE A 174 -21.85 47.14 -22.82
N PRO A 175 -22.14 46.57 -21.64
CA PRO A 175 -22.59 47.37 -20.51
C PRO A 175 -21.35 47.82 -19.74
N ASP A 176 -20.99 49.08 -19.92
CA ASP A 176 -20.45 49.90 -18.84
C ASP A 176 -21.60 50.05 -17.83
N ASP A 177 -21.39 49.65 -16.58
CA ASP A 177 -21.91 50.36 -15.43
C ASP A 177 -21.22 49.83 -14.16
N ASP A 178 -20.64 50.79 -13.47
CA ASP A 178 -20.08 50.73 -12.12
C ASP A 178 -21.07 50.11 -11.12
N ASP A 179 -20.62 49.12 -10.33
CA ASP A 179 -21.22 48.87 -9.01
C ASP A 179 -20.26 48.08 -8.10
N ASP A 180 -19.81 48.81 -7.07
CA ASP A 180 -19.59 48.39 -5.68
C ASP A 180 -18.64 47.22 -5.38
N PHE A 181 -17.35 47.55 -5.24
CA PHE A 181 -16.38 46.73 -4.50
C PHE A 181 -16.70 46.83 -3.00
N GLY A 182 -17.68 46.04 -2.56
CA GLY A 182 -17.99 45.84 -1.15
C GLY A 182 -16.81 45.16 -0.45
N SER A 183 -16.13 45.92 0.38
CA SER A 183 -15.14 45.47 1.35
C SER A 183 -15.67 44.29 2.17
N LEU A 184 -15.07 43.12 2.00
CA LEU A 184 -15.17 42.01 2.95
C LEU A 184 -13.95 42.06 3.85
N ASP A 185 -14.12 42.77 4.96
CA ASP A 185 -13.32 42.64 6.17
C ASP A 185 -13.44 41.19 6.67
N PHE A 186 -12.39 40.38 6.50
CA PHE A 186 -12.28 39.10 7.18
C PHE A 186 -11.58 39.35 8.52
N GLU A 187 -12.39 39.55 9.55
CA GLU A 187 -11.98 39.61 10.95
C GLU A 187 -11.18 38.35 11.32
N LEU A 188 -9.93 38.58 11.69
CA LEU A 188 -9.06 37.66 12.41
C LEU A 188 -9.41 37.76 13.90
N ASP A 189 -10.22 36.83 14.40
CA ASP A 189 -10.33 36.63 15.85
C ASP A 189 -9.32 35.59 16.32
N PHE A 190 -8.41 36.12 17.14
CA PHE A 190 -7.34 35.48 17.86
C PHE A 190 -7.87 35.19 19.27
N ASP A 191 -8.06 33.91 19.62
CA ASP A 191 -8.20 33.53 21.02
C ASP A 191 -7.10 32.55 21.43
N ASN A 192 -6.07 33.17 21.97
CA ASN A 192 -4.98 32.63 22.74
C ASN A 192 -5.46 32.50 24.19
N GLN A 193 -5.58 31.27 24.71
CA GLN A 193 -5.69 31.07 26.15
C GLN A 193 -4.69 30.01 26.64
N VAL A 194 -3.57 30.54 27.12
CA VAL A 194 -2.64 29.92 28.06
C VAL A 194 -3.38 29.66 29.37
N GLY A 195 -3.31 28.42 29.86
CA GLY A 195 -3.74 28.01 31.19
C GLY A 195 -2.58 27.34 31.93
N GLU A 196 -2.05 28.04 32.93
CA GLU A 196 -1.01 27.64 33.87
C GLU A 196 -1.47 26.53 34.85
N GLU A 197 -0.50 25.68 35.18
CA GLU A 197 -0.16 25.11 36.50
C GLU A 197 -1.26 24.60 37.45
N THR A 198 -1.23 23.30 37.77
CA THR A 198 -1.36 22.85 39.16
C THR A 198 -0.46 21.64 39.45
N SER A 199 0.52 21.88 40.31
CA SER A 199 1.30 20.94 41.11
C SER A 199 0.45 19.93 41.89
N GLN A 200 0.88 18.67 41.96
CA GLN A 200 0.98 17.90 43.21
C GLN A 200 1.58 16.49 42.97
N SER A 201 2.63 16.19 43.70
CA SER A 201 3.21 14.86 43.97
C SER A 201 3.58 14.81 45.47
N PRO A 202 3.96 13.67 46.07
CA PRO A 202 3.48 12.28 46.00
C PRO A 202 3.05 11.81 47.43
N PRO A 203 2.94 10.51 47.76
CA PRO A 203 4.13 9.83 48.26
C PRO A 203 4.29 8.34 47.90
N GLU A 204 5.50 7.88 48.20
CA GLU A 204 6.10 6.57 47.97
C GLU A 204 5.43 5.40 48.70
N SER A 205 5.62 4.19 48.16
CA SER A 205 5.75 2.97 48.97
C SER A 205 6.67 1.95 48.29
N ILE A 206 7.82 1.83 48.93
CA ILE A 206 8.87 0.82 48.83
C ILE A 206 8.36 -0.63 48.91
N SER A 207 8.95 -1.54 48.12
CA SER A 207 9.06 -2.97 48.48
C SER A 207 10.22 -3.67 47.73
N THR A 208 11.42 -3.48 48.27
CA THR A 208 12.50 -4.46 48.49
C THR A 208 12.83 -5.54 47.43
N CYS A 209 13.98 -5.37 46.77
CA CYS A 209 15.18 -6.22 46.76
C CYS A 209 15.04 -7.77 46.84
N SER A 210 15.49 -8.48 45.79
CA SER A 210 16.69 -9.35 45.89
C SER A 210 17.20 -9.83 44.52
N PRO A 211 18.51 -10.12 44.39
CA PRO A 211 19.22 -10.37 43.13
C PRO A 211 19.38 -11.87 42.83
N VAL A 212 19.96 -12.21 41.66
CA VAL A 212 20.59 -13.50 41.20
C VAL A 212 20.04 -13.88 39.81
N GLN A 213 20.78 -14.23 38.75
CA GLN A 213 22.21 -14.34 38.47
C GLN A 213 22.42 -14.33 36.95
N VAL A 214 23.63 -13.92 36.56
CA VAL A 214 24.24 -14.06 35.23
C VAL A 214 24.46 -15.53 34.90
N LEU A 215 23.96 -15.98 33.75
CA LEU A 215 24.40 -17.12 32.92
C LEU A 215 23.74 -16.90 31.55
N ASP A 216 24.28 -17.17 30.39
CA ASP A 216 25.63 -17.46 29.90
C ASP A 216 25.52 -17.28 28.38
N GLU A 217 26.62 -16.94 27.73
CA GLU A 217 26.75 -16.87 26.28
C GLU A 217 26.28 -18.17 25.62
N SER A 218 25.48 -18.08 24.55
CA SER A 218 25.68 -18.94 23.38
C SER A 218 24.66 -18.64 22.27
N ILE A 219 25.22 -18.47 21.07
CA ILE A 219 24.60 -18.82 19.79
C ILE A 219 23.50 -17.85 19.30
N PHE A 220 23.99 -16.73 18.78
CA PHE A 220 23.37 -16.04 17.66
C PHE A 220 23.73 -16.83 16.38
N ASP A 221 22.85 -17.75 15.96
CA ASP A 221 22.87 -18.26 14.59
C ASP A 221 22.26 -17.18 13.68
N LEU A 222 23.14 -16.33 13.18
CA LEU A 222 22.95 -15.37 12.10
C LEU A 222 23.34 -16.07 10.81
N ASP A 223 22.44 -16.85 10.21
CA ASP A 223 22.53 -17.31 8.80
C ASP A 223 21.24 -18.06 8.39
N ASP A 224 20.27 -17.35 7.82
CA ASP A 224 19.36 -17.90 6.80
C ASP A 224 18.71 -16.72 6.03
N PHE A 225 19.49 -16.12 5.12
CA PHE A 225 19.03 -15.24 4.04
C PHE A 225 19.78 -15.53 2.73
#